data_AF-A0AA88DQJ5-F1
#
_entry.id   AF-A0AA88DQJ5-F1
#
_cell.length_a   1.000
_cell.length_b   1.000
_cell.length_c   1.000
_cell.angle_alpha   90.00
_cell.angle_beta   90.00
_cell.angle_gamma   90.00
#
_symmetry.space_group_name_H-M   'P 1'
#
loop_
_entity.id
_entity.type
_entity.pdbx_description
1 polymer ?
#
loop_
_entity_poly.entity_id
_entity_poly.type
_entity_poly.pdbx_seq_one_letter_code
_entity_poly.pdbx_strand_id
1 'polypeptide(L)'
;MEMVLTRADLEATEGLWLPAEWPEENLPPCPNGAKVEFNLKDGVVPDLRWRFVMRWRTSPEPYYRFLKTAWKDFVKKKQLRVGDKIVIEVVETIIDLNLSLSSGVVVDGKGVFGREYTIKEQRRDANSQWVDIPPPQKRQKRVWPCHPLHALPAILPKNTLLDPFLFFFFSFSPFFWGLIRVP
;
A
#
# COMPACT_ATOMS: atom_id res chain seq x y z
N MET A 1 -8.49 -16.12 -6.28
CA MET A 1 -7.15 -16.24 -6.92
C MET A 1 -6.11 -15.81 -5.90
N GLU A 2 -5.01 -16.54 -5.74
CA GLU A 2 -4.01 -16.22 -4.71
C GLU A 2 -2.58 -16.26 -5.26
N MET A 3 -1.70 -15.47 -4.65
CA MET A 3 -0.26 -15.52 -4.91
C MET A 3 0.55 -15.14 -3.67
N VAL A 4 1.71 -15.76 -3.50
CA VAL A 4 2.69 -15.39 -2.47
C VAL A 4 3.66 -14.36 -3.05
N LEU A 5 3.85 -13.25 -2.35
CA LEU A 5 4.68 -12.15 -2.79
C LEU A 5 6.16 -12.48 -2.65
N THR A 6 6.88 -12.31 -3.75
CA THR A 6 8.34 -12.42 -3.80
C THR A 6 9.00 -11.06 -3.59
N ARG A 7 10.33 -11.04 -3.45
CA ARG A 7 11.08 -9.76 -3.42
C ARG A 7 10.88 -8.96 -4.71
N ALA A 8 10.87 -9.65 -5.86
CA ALA A 8 10.67 -9.01 -7.16
C ALA A 8 9.33 -8.27 -7.22
N ASP A 9 8.26 -8.85 -6.66
CA ASP A 9 6.93 -8.24 -6.66
C ASP A 9 6.87 -6.93 -5.86
N LEU A 10 7.57 -6.87 -4.73
CA LEU A 10 7.58 -5.69 -3.86
C LEU A 10 8.49 -4.58 -4.39
N GLU A 11 9.62 -4.96 -4.99
CA GLU A 11 10.63 -4.03 -5.50
C GLU A 11 10.38 -3.63 -6.95
N ALA A 12 9.46 -4.30 -7.65
CA ALA A 12 9.18 -4.03 -9.05
C ALA A 12 8.89 -2.54 -9.28
N THR A 13 9.83 -1.89 -9.97
CA THR A 13 9.65 -0.55 -10.55
C THR A 13 8.49 -0.53 -11.52
N GLU A 14 8.27 -1.68 -12.16
CA GLU A 14 7.23 -1.86 -13.13
C GLU A 14 5.87 -2.05 -12.41
N GLY A 15 5.72 -2.95 -11.44
CA GLY A 15 4.42 -3.28 -10.83
C GLY A 15 4.31 -4.74 -10.44
N LEU A 16 3.12 -5.19 -10.03
CA LEU A 16 2.89 -6.61 -9.71
C LEU A 16 2.68 -7.43 -11.00
N TRP A 17 3.42 -8.52 -11.14
CA TRP A 17 3.19 -9.52 -12.17
C TRP A 17 2.20 -10.57 -11.65
N LEU A 18 1.08 -10.75 -12.35
CA LEU A 18 0.12 -11.79 -12.00
C LEU A 18 0.49 -13.10 -12.71
N PRO A 19 0.29 -14.26 -12.06
CA PRO A 19 0.53 -15.57 -12.67
C PRO A 19 -0.36 -15.82 -13.89
N ALA A 20 0.17 -16.54 -14.88
CA ALA A 20 -0.54 -16.86 -16.12
C ALA A 20 -1.68 -17.87 -15.89
N GLU A 21 -1.59 -18.66 -14.83
CA GLU A 21 -2.56 -19.68 -14.43
C GLU A 21 -3.87 -19.06 -13.91
N TRP A 22 -3.90 -17.74 -13.70
CA TRP A 22 -5.11 -17.07 -13.24
C TRP A 22 -6.16 -16.99 -14.35
N PRO A 23 -7.38 -17.51 -14.11
CA PRO A 23 -8.43 -17.61 -15.13
C PRO A 23 -8.73 -16.26 -15.77
N GLU A 24 -8.70 -16.22 -17.12
CA GLU A 24 -8.97 -14.99 -17.88
C GLU A 24 -10.36 -14.45 -17.61
N GLU A 25 -11.31 -15.36 -17.41
CA GLU A 25 -12.69 -15.05 -17.06
C GLU A 25 -12.84 -14.35 -15.71
N ASN A 26 -11.82 -14.26 -14.86
CA ASN A 26 -11.91 -13.58 -13.57
C ASN A 26 -11.26 -12.20 -13.55
N LEU A 27 -10.79 -11.70 -14.69
CA LEU A 27 -10.24 -10.35 -14.81
C LEU A 27 -10.94 -9.59 -15.94
N PRO A 28 -10.86 -8.25 -15.97
CA PRO A 28 -11.45 -7.50 -17.06
C PRO A 28 -10.70 -7.80 -18.37
N PRO A 29 -11.43 -7.91 -19.50
CA PRO A 29 -10.81 -8.18 -20.79
C PRO A 29 -9.89 -7.02 -21.21
N CYS A 30 -8.69 -7.33 -21.68
CA CYS A 30 -7.73 -6.35 -22.20
C CYS A 30 -7.54 -6.54 -23.71
N PRO A 31 -8.40 -5.94 -24.56
CA PRO A 31 -8.27 -6.11 -26.02
C PRO A 31 -6.93 -5.55 -26.50
N ASN A 32 -6.19 -6.33 -27.30
CA ASN A 32 -4.98 -5.91 -28.01
C ASN A 32 -3.89 -5.23 -27.15
N GLY A 33 -3.71 -5.69 -25.90
CA GLY A 33 -2.71 -5.09 -24.99
C GLY A 33 -3.09 -3.70 -24.47
N ALA A 34 -4.35 -3.29 -24.65
CA ALA A 34 -4.87 -2.04 -24.12
C ALA A 34 -4.72 -1.97 -22.60
N LYS A 35 -4.60 -0.74 -22.11
CA LYS A 35 -4.65 -0.44 -20.68
C LYS A 35 -6.09 -0.49 -20.22
N VAL A 36 -6.35 -1.26 -19.18
CA VAL A 36 -7.65 -1.31 -18.54
C VAL A 36 -7.51 -0.88 -17.09
N GLU A 37 -8.34 0.07 -16.68
CA GLU A 37 -8.43 0.45 -15.28
C GLU A 37 -9.23 -0.60 -14.50
N PHE A 38 -8.70 -0.97 -13.34
CA PHE A 38 -9.19 -2.07 -12.53
C PHE A 38 -9.25 -1.61 -11.08
N ASN A 39 -10.46 -1.56 -10.52
CA ASN A 39 -10.67 -1.12 -9.14
C ASN A 39 -10.87 -2.33 -8.24
N LEU A 40 -10.01 -2.46 -7.23
CA LEU A 40 -10.11 -3.49 -6.19
C LEU A 40 -10.64 -2.86 -4.90
N LYS A 41 -11.74 -3.38 -4.36
CA LYS A 41 -12.16 -3.10 -2.98
C LYS A 41 -11.20 -3.75 -2.01
N ASP A 42 -10.91 -3.05 -0.93
CA ASP A 42 -10.14 -3.60 0.17
C ASP A 42 -11.04 -4.53 1.02
N GLY A 43 -10.64 -5.79 1.18
CA GLY A 43 -11.45 -6.76 1.93
C GLY A 43 -11.52 -6.48 3.43
N VAL A 44 -10.60 -5.66 3.95
CA VAL A 44 -10.54 -5.29 5.37
C VAL A 44 -11.22 -3.94 5.60
N VAL A 45 -11.08 -3.00 4.66
CA VAL A 45 -11.62 -1.63 4.77
C VAL A 45 -12.65 -1.40 3.67
N PRO A 46 -13.96 -1.57 3.92
CA PRO A 46 -14.98 -1.67 2.87
C PRO A 46 -15.08 -0.44 1.94
N ASP A 47 -14.78 0.75 2.46
CA ASP A 47 -14.84 2.01 1.71
C ASP A 47 -13.56 2.32 0.92
N LEU A 48 -12.48 1.57 1.17
CA LEU A 48 -11.21 1.79 0.49
C LEU A 48 -11.21 1.02 -0.84
N ARG A 49 -10.99 1.76 -1.92
CA ARG A 49 -10.80 1.19 -3.26
C ARG A 49 -9.42 1.54 -3.79
N TRP A 50 -8.79 0.55 -4.39
CA TRP A 50 -7.48 0.64 -5.01
C TRP A 50 -7.64 0.62 -6.52
N ARG A 51 -7.22 1.69 -7.18
CA ARG A 51 -7.26 1.79 -8.65
C ARG A 51 -5.92 1.34 -9.23
N PHE A 52 -5.94 0.23 -9.94
CA PHE A 52 -4.81 -0.28 -10.69
C PHE A 52 -5.01 -0.09 -12.19
N VAL A 53 -3.92 -0.04 -12.94
CA VAL A 53 -3.95 -0.15 -14.39
C VAL A 53 -3.35 -1.50 -14.75
N MET A 54 -4.18 -2.34 -15.37
CA MET A 54 -3.79 -3.63 -15.89
C MET A 54 -3.41 -3.52 -17.37
N ARG A 55 -2.40 -4.27 -17.78
CA ARG A 55 -2.07 -4.52 -19.19
C ARG A 55 -1.82 -5.99 -19.43
N TRP A 56 -2.14 -6.43 -20.64
CA TRP A 56 -1.75 -7.72 -21.17
C TRP A 56 -0.45 -7.59 -21.98
N ARG A 57 0.51 -8.48 -21.75
CA ARG A 57 1.65 -8.65 -22.66
C ARG A 57 1.64 -10.06 -23.24
N THR A 58 1.70 -10.12 -24.56
CA THR A 58 1.64 -11.36 -25.35
C THR A 58 3.00 -12.02 -25.52
N SER A 59 4.09 -11.33 -25.15
CA SER A 59 5.46 -11.83 -25.32
C SER A 59 6.43 -11.20 -24.32
N PRO A 60 7.39 -11.97 -23.76
CA PRO A 60 7.56 -13.42 -23.94
C PRO A 60 6.53 -14.23 -23.15
N GLU A 61 6.23 -15.46 -23.61
CA GLU A 61 5.46 -16.42 -22.81
C GLU A 61 6.24 -16.81 -21.53
N PRO A 62 5.54 -17.10 -20.42
CA PRO A 62 4.08 -17.14 -20.29
C PRO A 62 3.44 -15.74 -20.22
N TYR A 63 2.16 -15.63 -20.63
CA TYR A 63 1.42 -14.37 -20.64
C TYR A 63 1.37 -13.73 -19.25
N TYR A 64 2.11 -12.64 -19.05
CA TYR A 64 2.06 -11.93 -17.78
C TYR A 64 1.08 -10.76 -17.82
N ARG A 65 0.21 -10.70 -16.82
CA ARG A 65 -0.62 -9.52 -16.55
C ARG A 65 0.09 -8.65 -15.52
N PHE A 66 -0.11 -7.35 -15.64
CA PHE A 66 0.73 -6.41 -14.93
C PHE A 66 -0.06 -5.26 -14.33
N LEU A 67 0.07 -5.07 -13.02
CA LEU A 67 -0.57 -4.00 -12.25
C LEU A 67 0.47 -2.92 -11.91
N LYS A 68 0.45 -1.81 -12.65
CA LYS A 68 1.44 -0.73 -12.48
C LYS A 68 1.04 0.29 -11.44
N THR A 69 -0.04 1.00 -11.74
CA THR A 69 -0.40 2.22 -11.01
C THR A 69 -0.86 1.85 -9.60
N ALA A 70 -0.43 2.63 -8.60
CA ALA A 70 -0.76 2.44 -7.19
C ALA A 70 -0.23 1.17 -6.50
N TRP A 71 0.49 0.28 -7.18
CA TRP A 71 1.05 -0.92 -6.55
C TRP A 71 2.04 -0.58 -5.42
N LYS A 72 2.98 0.33 -5.67
CA LYS A 72 3.93 0.77 -4.64
C LYS A 72 3.25 1.43 -3.44
N ASP A 73 2.21 2.22 -3.70
CA ASP A 73 1.42 2.87 -2.64
C ASP A 73 0.62 1.85 -1.84
N PHE A 74 0.07 0.83 -2.52
CA PHE A 74 -0.60 -0.31 -1.91
C PHE A 74 0.35 -1.06 -0.98
N VAL A 75 1.50 -1.51 -1.49
CA VAL A 75 2.55 -2.21 -0.71
C VAL A 75 2.97 -1.38 0.51
N LYS A 76 3.21 -0.08 0.32
CA LYS A 76 3.63 0.82 1.41
C LYS A 76 2.54 1.01 2.45
N LYS A 77 1.28 1.24 2.05
CA LYS A 77 0.17 1.50 2.98
C LYS A 77 -0.22 0.23 3.75
N LYS A 78 -0.19 -0.92 3.09
CA LYS A 78 -0.48 -2.23 3.68
C LYS A 78 0.71 -2.86 4.40
N GLN A 79 1.90 -2.28 4.27
CA GLN A 79 3.15 -2.78 4.87
C GLN A 79 3.42 -4.25 4.51
N LEU A 80 3.23 -4.57 3.21
CA LEU A 80 3.43 -5.92 2.69
C LEU A 80 4.91 -6.31 2.71
N ARG A 81 5.17 -7.60 2.92
CA ARG A 81 6.50 -8.19 3.05
C ARG A 81 6.64 -9.42 2.17
N VAL A 82 7.89 -9.81 1.93
CA VAL A 82 8.19 -11.04 1.19
C VAL A 82 7.61 -12.22 1.98
N GLY A 83 6.88 -13.09 1.28
CA GLY A 83 6.18 -14.22 1.87
C GLY A 83 4.76 -13.92 2.35
N ASP A 84 4.31 -12.65 2.34
CA ASP A 84 2.88 -12.35 2.49
C ASP A 84 2.10 -12.87 1.26
N LYS A 85 0.83 -13.21 1.45
CA LYS A 85 -0.05 -13.69 0.39
C LYS A 85 -1.08 -12.63 0.05
N ILE A 86 -1.35 -12.45 -1.23
CA ILE A 86 -2.49 -11.68 -1.71
C ILE A 86 -3.53 -12.62 -2.25
N VAL A 87 -4.78 -12.35 -1.89
CA VAL A 87 -5.95 -13.03 -2.43
C VAL A 87 -6.80 -12.00 -3.14
N ILE A 88 -7.08 -12.24 -4.42
CA ILE A 88 -8.04 -11.46 -5.21
C ILE A 88 -9.27 -12.33 -5.45
N GLU A 89 -10.41 -11.84 -4.98
CA GLU A 89 -11.71 -12.50 -5.07
C GLU A 89 -12.62 -11.70 -6.01
N VAL A 90 -13.37 -12.40 -6.85
CA VAL A 90 -14.48 -11.81 -7.60
C VAL A 90 -15.70 -11.99 -6.72
N VAL A 91 -16.24 -10.90 -6.17
CA VAL A 91 -17.33 -10.97 -5.19
C VAL A 91 -18.66 -11.14 -5.89
N GLU A 92 -18.98 -10.26 -6.84
CA GLU A 92 -20.27 -10.31 -7.53
C GLU A 92 -20.18 -9.73 -8.94
N THR A 93 -21.05 -10.24 -9.81
CA THR A 93 -21.29 -9.71 -11.13
C THR A 93 -22.45 -8.72 -11.01
N ILE A 94 -22.15 -7.45 -10.75
CA ILE A 94 -23.17 -6.40 -10.70
C ILE A 94 -23.76 -6.26 -12.10
N ILE A 95 -25.03 -6.65 -12.24
CA ILE A 95 -25.82 -6.34 -13.43
C ILE A 95 -26.19 -4.87 -13.30
N ASP A 96 -25.36 -3.98 -13.86
CA ASP A 96 -25.66 -2.57 -13.87
C ASP A 96 -26.69 -2.31 -14.98
N LEU A 97 -27.99 -2.45 -14.65
CA LEU A 97 -29.10 -2.22 -15.57
C LEU A 97 -29.15 -0.76 -16.10
N ASN A 98 -28.36 0.16 -15.51
CA ASN A 98 -28.31 1.58 -15.83
C ASN A 98 -27.09 2.00 -16.68
N LEU A 99 -26.12 1.11 -16.96
CA LEU A 99 -24.94 1.43 -17.79
C LEU A 99 -25.26 1.53 -19.31
N SER A 100 -26.53 1.36 -19.69
CA SER A 100 -27.02 1.39 -21.07
C SER A 100 -27.16 2.79 -21.69
N LEU A 101 -26.83 3.90 -20.99
CA LEU A 101 -27.18 5.24 -21.50
C LEU A 101 -26.09 6.32 -21.55
N SER A 102 -24.84 6.11 -21.10
CA SER A 102 -23.85 7.22 -21.09
C SER A 102 -22.46 6.95 -21.65
N SER A 103 -22.13 5.74 -22.07
CA SER A 103 -20.91 5.50 -22.86
C SER A 103 -21.11 4.30 -23.77
N GLY A 104 -21.42 4.59 -25.03
CA GLY A 104 -21.72 3.63 -26.09
C GLY A 104 -20.52 2.75 -26.45
N VAL A 105 -20.26 1.74 -25.63
CA VAL A 105 -19.47 0.56 -26.02
C VAL A 105 -20.38 -0.64 -25.83
N VAL A 106 -21.32 -0.79 -26.78
CA VAL A 106 -22.09 -2.02 -26.96
C VAL A 106 -21.21 -2.96 -27.78
N VAL A 107 -20.65 -3.99 -27.13
CA VAL A 107 -20.09 -5.14 -27.83
C VAL A 107 -21.17 -6.23 -27.74
N ASP A 108 -21.83 -6.50 -28.87
CA ASP A 108 -22.65 -7.69 -29.14
C ASP A 108 -23.82 -8.02 -28.20
N GLY A 109 -24.60 -7.04 -27.74
CA GLY A 109 -25.89 -7.31 -27.08
C GLY A 109 -25.83 -8.08 -25.76
N LYS A 110 -24.63 -8.32 -25.21
CA LYS A 110 -24.40 -8.83 -23.86
C LYS A 110 -24.33 -7.64 -22.91
N GLY A 111 -25.20 -7.63 -21.90
CA GLY A 111 -25.15 -6.63 -20.83
C GLY A 111 -23.74 -6.48 -20.26
N VAL A 112 -23.32 -5.24 -19.99
CA VAL A 112 -22.04 -4.96 -19.35
C VAL A 112 -22.13 -5.38 -17.89
N PHE A 113 -21.69 -6.60 -17.62
CA PHE A 113 -21.55 -7.16 -16.30
C PHE A 113 -20.42 -6.43 -15.56
N GLY A 114 -20.77 -5.55 -14.63
CA GLY A 114 -19.82 -4.88 -13.75
C GLY A 114 -19.34 -5.87 -12.68
N ARG A 115 -18.18 -6.51 -12.88
CA ARG A 115 -17.62 -7.36 -11.84
C ARG A 115 -16.99 -6.52 -10.74
N GLU A 116 -17.28 -6.88 -9.50
CA GLU A 116 -16.61 -6.31 -8.35
C GLU A 116 -15.53 -7.25 -7.82
N TYR A 117 -14.38 -6.67 -7.50
CA TYR A 117 -13.18 -7.40 -7.12
C TYR A 117 -12.73 -6.93 -5.75
N THR A 118 -12.33 -7.86 -4.91
CA THR A 118 -11.83 -7.60 -3.56
C THR A 118 -10.41 -8.10 -3.44
N ILE A 119 -9.54 -7.31 -2.82
CA ILE A 119 -8.17 -7.69 -2.48
C ILE A 119 -8.05 -7.86 -0.97
N LYS A 120 -7.53 -9.02 -0.55
CA LYS A 120 -7.20 -9.35 0.83
C LYS A 120 -5.72 -9.66 0.94
N GLU A 121 -5.12 -9.28 2.06
CA GLU A 121 -3.76 -9.63 2.41
C GLU A 121 -3.73 -10.63 3.57
N GLN A 122 -2.89 -11.64 3.43
CA GLN A 122 -2.75 -12.73 4.40
C GLN A 122 -1.29 -12.91 4.79
N ARG A 123 -1.06 -13.31 6.03
CA ARG A 123 0.27 -13.64 6.56
C ARG A 123 0.21 -14.99 7.28
N ARG A 124 1.33 -15.72 7.31
CA ARG A 124 1.43 -16.91 8.14
C ARG A 124 1.53 -16.54 9.61
N ASP A 125 0.72 -17.19 10.44
CA ASP A 125 0.82 -17.12 11.89
C ASP A 125 1.92 -18.06 12.43
N ALA A 126 2.03 -18.14 13.76
CA ALA A 126 2.99 -19.03 14.44
C ALA A 126 2.74 -20.52 14.15
N ASN A 127 1.52 -20.89 13.75
CA ASN A 127 1.12 -22.25 13.41
C ASN A 127 1.25 -22.53 11.91
N SER A 128 1.88 -21.63 11.14
CA SER A 128 1.99 -21.70 9.67
C SER A 128 0.64 -21.63 8.93
N GLN A 129 -0.43 -21.19 9.59
CA GLN A 129 -1.73 -20.98 8.97
C GLN A 129 -1.83 -19.58 8.36
N TRP A 130 -2.46 -19.48 7.19
CA TRP A 130 -2.75 -18.18 6.56
C TRP A 130 -3.88 -17.48 7.31
N VAL A 131 -3.62 -16.29 7.80
CA VAL A 131 -4.59 -15.44 8.49
C VAL A 131 -4.63 -14.05 7.85
N ASP A 132 -5.81 -13.45 7.81
CA ASP A 132 -5.99 -12.10 7.29
C ASP A 132 -5.21 -11.09 8.15
N ILE A 133 -4.52 -10.15 7.50
CA ILE A 133 -3.78 -9.11 8.21
C ILE A 133 -4.80 -8.10 8.78
N PRO A 134 -4.85 -7.90 10.11
CA PRO A 134 -5.77 -6.94 10.69
C PRO A 134 -5.46 -5.52 10.17
N PRO A 135 -6.47 -4.65 10.07
CA PRO A 135 -6.25 -3.29 9.59
C PRO A 135 -5.21 -2.59 10.47
N PRO A 136 -4.35 -1.74 9.88
CA PRO A 136 -3.36 -1.01 10.65
C PRO A 136 -4.09 -0.22 11.73
N GLN A 137 -3.91 -0.62 12.99
CA GLN A 137 -4.48 0.12 14.12
C GLN A 137 -3.91 1.52 14.06
N LYS A 138 -4.78 2.53 13.89
CA LYS A 138 -4.37 3.93 14.04
C LYS A 138 -3.71 4.02 15.39
N ARG A 139 -2.39 4.23 15.40
CA ARG A 139 -1.61 4.44 16.61
C ARG A 139 -2.33 5.54 17.38
N GLN A 140 -3.03 5.19 18.46
CA GLN A 140 -3.60 6.20 19.35
C GLN A 140 -2.42 7.09 19.70
N LYS A 141 -2.47 8.35 19.27
CA LYS A 141 -1.52 9.34 19.77
C LYS A 141 -1.65 9.22 21.27
N ARG A 142 -0.59 8.74 21.93
CA ARG A 142 -0.46 8.86 23.38
C ARG A 142 -0.53 10.36 23.63
N VAL A 143 -1.72 10.85 23.93
CA VAL A 143 -1.90 12.11 24.61
C VAL A 143 -1.28 11.82 25.95
N TRP A 144 -0.02 12.21 26.11
CA TRP A 144 0.55 12.28 27.43
C TRP A 144 -0.40 13.16 28.23
N PRO A 145 -1.00 12.67 29.33
CA PRO A 145 -1.70 13.58 30.21
C PRO A 145 -0.66 14.63 30.61
N CYS A 146 -0.87 15.87 30.18
CA CYS A 146 -0.18 16.99 30.77
C CYS A 146 -0.58 16.96 32.24
N HIS A 147 0.24 16.35 33.08
CA HIS A 147 0.08 16.49 34.51
C HIS A 147 0.08 18.00 34.79
N PRO A 148 -0.95 18.56 35.43
CA PRO A 148 -0.84 19.91 35.95
C PRO A 148 0.36 19.90 36.90
N LEU A 149 1.36 20.72 36.59
CA LEU A 149 2.44 21.04 37.52
C LEU A 149 1.77 21.59 38.78
N HIS A 150 1.56 20.71 39.77
CA HIS A 150 1.32 21.15 41.12
C HIS A 150 2.50 22.02 41.51
N ALA A 151 2.20 23.30 41.75
CA ALA A 151 3.14 24.29 42.20
C ALA A 151 3.92 23.75 43.40
N LEU A 152 5.22 23.54 43.20
CA LEU A 152 6.17 23.37 44.28
C LEU A 152 6.26 24.70 45.05
N PRO A 153 6.08 24.71 46.39
CA PRO A 153 6.34 25.91 47.16
C PRO A 153 7.84 26.22 47.10
N ALA A 154 8.17 27.42 46.62
CA ALA A 154 9.51 27.96 46.64
C ALA A 154 9.99 28.15 48.08
N ILE A 155 10.93 27.31 48.51
CA ILE A 155 11.74 27.55 49.71
C ILE A 155 13.15 27.88 49.21
N LEU A 156 13.46 29.17 49.26
CA LEU A 156 14.71 29.76 48.79
C LEU A 156 15.49 30.20 50.04
N PRO A 157 16.62 29.57 50.41
CA PRO A 157 17.52 30.16 51.39
C PRO A 157 18.36 31.26 50.71
N LYS A 158 18.29 32.46 51.29
CA LYS A 158 19.16 33.60 50.97
C LYS A 158 20.61 33.29 51.36
N ASN A 159 21.53 33.84 50.56
CA ASN A 159 22.95 34.15 50.84
C ASN A 159 23.99 33.22 50.21
N THR A 160 24.61 33.67 49.11
CA THR A 160 26.06 33.96 48.91
C THR A 160 26.29 34.25 47.41
N LEU A 161 26.37 35.51 46.99
CA LEU A 161 27.59 36.30 46.72
C LEU A 161 28.62 35.65 45.76
N LEU A 162 28.66 36.24 44.55
CA LEU A 162 29.77 36.42 43.59
C LEU A 162 30.37 35.19 42.88
N ASP A 163 30.15 35.10 41.55
CA ASP A 163 31.26 35.32 40.60
C ASP A 163 30.74 35.57 39.15
N PRO A 164 31.26 36.56 38.39
CA PRO A 164 30.88 36.81 37.00
C PRO A 164 32.06 36.62 36.04
N PHE A 165 32.25 35.48 35.38
CA PHE A 165 33.20 35.38 34.25
C PHE A 165 32.92 34.22 33.28
N LEU A 166 33.08 34.52 31.98
CA LEU A 166 33.22 33.64 30.80
C LEU A 166 31.91 33.14 30.16
N PHE A 167 31.28 33.88 29.23
CA PHE A 167 31.65 34.10 27.81
C PHE A 167 32.01 32.82 27.02
N PHE A 168 31.09 32.48 26.09
CA PHE A 168 31.24 31.90 24.75
C PHE A 168 32.34 30.86 24.47
N PHE A 169 31.96 29.70 23.90
CA PHE A 169 32.40 29.31 22.56
C PHE A 169 31.46 28.28 21.90
N PHE A 170 31.11 28.57 20.65
CA PHE A 170 30.47 27.71 19.66
C PHE A 170 31.33 26.47 19.36
N SER A 171 30.70 25.35 19.03
CA SER A 171 31.29 24.35 18.14
C SER A 171 30.22 23.79 17.18
N PHE A 172 30.24 24.35 15.97
CA PHE A 172 29.69 23.75 14.76
C PHE A 172 30.43 22.43 14.46
N SER A 173 29.72 21.38 14.09
CA SER A 173 30.30 20.20 13.41
C SER A 173 29.72 20.07 12.01
N PRO A 174 30.56 20.17 10.96
CA PRO A 174 30.27 19.63 9.64
C PRO A 174 31.24 18.47 9.33
N PHE A 175 30.72 17.25 9.20
CA PHE A 175 31.41 16.13 8.55
C PHE A 175 30.50 15.66 7.42
N PHE A 176 30.78 15.98 6.15
CA PHE A 176 31.85 15.55 5.23
C PHE A 176 31.26 14.59 4.17
N TRP A 177 31.39 15.03 2.92
CA TRP A 177 31.07 14.31 1.68
C TRP A 177 31.88 13.02 1.51
N GLY A 178 31.32 12.07 0.75
CA GLY A 178 32.04 10.93 0.19
C GLY A 178 31.39 10.45 -1.11
N LEU A 179 31.60 11.19 -2.20
CA LEU A 179 31.37 10.75 -3.58
C LEU A 179 32.61 9.96 -4.03
N ILE A 180 32.45 8.71 -4.46
CA ILE A 180 33.49 7.98 -5.20
C ILE A 180 32.87 7.49 -6.51
N ARG A 181 33.42 8.00 -7.62
CA ARG A 181 33.20 7.58 -9.01
C ARG A 181 34.52 6.96 -9.48
N VAL A 182 34.49 5.78 -10.06
CA VAL A 182 35.64 4.99 -10.54
C VAL A 182 35.25 4.48 -11.95
N PRO A 183 36.21 4.32 -12.88
CA PRO A 183 36.14 4.81 -14.26
C PRO A 183 35.27 3.98 -15.22
#